data_AF-A0A8T3MPW5-F1
#
_entry.id   AF-A0A8T3MPW5-F1
#
_cell.length_a   1.000
_cell.length_b   1.000
_cell.length_c   1.000
_cell.angle_alpha   90.00
_cell.angle_beta   90.00
_cell.angle_gamma   90.00
#
_symmetry.space_group_name_H-M   'P 1'
#
loop_
_entity.id
_entity.type
_entity.pdbx_description
1 polymer ?
#
loop_
_entity_poly.entity_id
_entity_poly.type
_entity_poly.pdbx_seq_one_letter_code
_entity_poly.pdbx_strand_id
1 'polypeptide(L)' 'MAPADSVAHLRKGILDRVARGGVTVARACAEAGLSPARYYQLRARYLAYGEPGLRPKPQPARPSRQLPPPLVDAILS' A
#
# COMPACT_ATOMS: atom_id res chain seq x y z
N MET A 1 4.03 12.91 -6.96
CA MET A 1 3.88 11.45 -7.16
C MET A 1 4.91 10.76 -6.27
N ALA A 2 4.50 10.14 -5.15
CA ALA A 2 5.43 9.31 -4.40
C ALA A 2 5.89 8.16 -5.32
N PRO A 3 7.20 7.86 -5.42
CA PRO A 3 7.67 6.87 -6.38
C PRO A 3 7.04 5.52 -6.05
N ALA A 4 6.46 4.84 -7.05
CA ALA A 4 5.91 3.50 -6.89
C ALA A 4 6.95 2.52 -6.32
N ASP A 5 8.24 2.79 -6.58
CA ASP A 5 9.37 2.05 -6.03
C ASP A 5 9.54 2.27 -4.52
N SER A 6 9.24 3.46 -3.98
CA SER A 6 9.24 3.70 -2.52
C SER A 6 8.26 2.77 -1.80
N VAL A 7 7.07 2.57 -2.37
CA VAL A 7 6.06 1.66 -1.80
C VAL A 7 6.46 0.19 -1.97
N ALA A 8 7.05 -0.18 -3.11
CA ALA A 8 7.52 -1.54 -3.33
C ALA A 8 8.68 -1.90 -2.36
N HIS A 9 9.63 -1.00 -2.17
CA HIS A 9 10.72 -1.15 -1.20
C HIS A 9 10.21 -1.27 0.23
N LEU A 10 9.24 -0.44 0.64
CA LEU A 10 8.61 -0.55 1.95
C LEU A 10 7.97 -1.93 2.15
N ARG A 11 7.21 -2.40 1.16
CA ARG A 11 6.55 -3.72 1.21
C ARG A 11 7.56 -4.86 1.27
N LYS A 12 8.66 -4.77 0.52
CA LYS A 12 9.75 -5.75 0.56
C LYS A 12 10.39 -5.78 1.94
N GLY A 13 10.69 -4.61 2.52
CA GLY A 13 11.24 -4.51 3.88
C GLY A 13 10.35 -5.14 4.95
N ILE A 14 9.02 -5.05 4.81
CA ILE A 14 8.08 -5.76 5.70
C ILE A 14 8.21 -7.27 5.56
N LEU A 15 8.19 -7.81 4.33
CA LEU A 15 8.34 -9.24 4.08
C LEU A 15 9.67 -9.76 4.61
N ASP A 16 10.76 -9.05 4.36
CA ASP A 16 12.11 -9.43 4.76
C ASP A 16 12.27 -9.46 6.29
N ARG A 17 11.69 -8.48 7.01
CA ARG A 17 11.72 -8.46 8.49
C ARG A 17 11.00 -9.66 9.09
N VAL A 18 9.87 -10.07 8.51
CA VAL A 18 9.15 -11.27 8.96
C VAL A 18 9.91 -12.54 8.56
N ALA A 19 10.44 -12.61 7.34
CA ALA A 19 11.18 -13.78 6.85
C ALA A 19 12.46 -14.06 7.66
N ARG A 20 13.14 -13.02 8.14
CA ARG A 20 14.29 -13.14 9.05
C ARG A 20 13.91 -13.54 10.48
N GLY A 21 12.63 -13.69 10.80
CA GLY A 21 12.16 -13.98 12.16
C GLY A 21 12.32 -12.81 13.13
N GLY A 22 12.67 -11.61 12.66
CA GLY A 22 12.89 -10.44 13.52
C GLY A 22 11.61 -9.87 14.11
N VAL A 23 10.46 -10.11 13.47
CA VAL A 23 9.13 -9.72 13.95
C VAL A 23 8.07 -10.72 13.49
N THR A 24 6.98 -10.84 14.25
CA THR A 24 5.80 -11.61 13.82
C THR A 24 5.02 -10.86 12.74
N VAL A 25 4.23 -11.60 11.93
CA VAL A 25 3.34 -11.01 10.91
C VAL A 25 2.38 -9.98 11.53
N ALA A 26 1.78 -10.31 12.68
CA ALA A 26 0.84 -9.43 13.37
C ALA A 26 1.49 -8.09 13.76
N ARG A 27 2.69 -8.14 14.35
CA ARG A 27 3.44 -6.94 14.73
C ARG A 27 3.82 -6.10 13.51
N ALA A 28 4.37 -6.75 12.49
CA ALA A 28 4.75 -6.07 11.25
C ALA A 28 3.56 -5.39 10.56
N CYS A 29 2.38 -6.01 10.61
CA CYS A 29 1.13 -5.47 10.07
C CYS A 29 0.64 -4.25 10.88
N ALA A 30 0.66 -4.33 12.21
CA ALA A 30 0.27 -3.23 13.09
C ALA A 30 1.17 -1.99 12.88
N GLU A 31 2.48 -2.18 12.83
CA GLU A 31 3.46 -1.10 12.60
C GLU A 31 3.32 -0.46 11.20
N ALA A 32 2.93 -1.24 10.20
CA ALA A 32 2.82 -0.79 8.81
C ALA A 32 1.41 -0.31 8.43
N GLY A 33 0.43 -0.35 9.34
CA GLY A 33 -0.97 -0.07 9.01
C GLY A 33 -1.55 -1.01 7.95
N LEU A 34 -1.06 -2.26 7.90
CA LEU A 34 -1.43 -3.26 6.90
C LEU A 34 -2.34 -4.32 7.52
N SER A 35 -3.33 -4.81 6.78
CA SER A 35 -4.11 -5.97 7.25
C SER A 35 -3.33 -7.28 7.05
N PRO A 36 -3.56 -8.31 7.89
CA PRO A 36 -2.95 -9.64 7.69
C PRO A 36 -3.28 -10.26 6.33
N ALA A 37 -4.52 -10.09 5.84
CA ALA A 37 -4.92 -10.56 4.52
C ALA A 37 -4.09 -9.89 3.41
N ARG A 38 -3.83 -8.58 3.54
CA ARG A 38 -3.00 -7.85 2.59
C ARG A 38 -1.54 -8.32 2.63
N TYR A 39 -1.03 -8.68 3.80
CA TYR A 39 0.32 -9.24 3.94
C TYR A 39 0.45 -10.54 3.13
N TYR A 40 -0.46 -11.49 3.31
CA TYR A 40 -0.38 -12.77 2.58
C TYR A 40 -0.57 -12.61 1.08
N GLN A 41 -1.42 -11.68 0.64
CA GLN A 41 -1.52 -11.33 -0.79
C GLN A 41 -0.20 -10.79 -1.34
N LEU A 42 0.48 -9.89 -0.61
CA LEU A 42 1.78 -9.35 -1.02
C LEU A 42 2.85 -10.44 -1.06
N ARG A 43 2.88 -11.32 -0.06
CA ARG A 43 3.79 -12.47 -0.03
C ARG A 43 3.56 -13.39 -1.23
N ALA A 44 2.32 -13.75 -1.53
CA ALA A 44 1.98 -14.57 -2.68
C ALA A 44 2.41 -13.91 -4.00
N ARG A 45 2.16 -12.60 -4.16
CA ARG A 45 2.59 -11.86 -5.35
C ARG A 45 4.11 -11.76 -5.47
N TYR A 46 4.82 -11.61 -4.36
CA TYR A 46 6.28 -11.59 -4.35
C TYR A 46 6.86 -12.95 -4.76
N LEU A 47 6.30 -14.06 -4.25
CA LEU A 47 6.72 -15.39 -4.65
C LEU A 47 6.45 -15.69 -6.13
N ALA A 48 5.36 -15.15 -6.69
CA ALA A 48 5.00 -15.36 -8.09
C ALA A 48 5.77 -14.44 -9.06
N TYR A 49 6.01 -13.19 -8.69
CA TYR A 49 6.47 -12.14 -9.62
C TYR A 49 7.71 -11.37 -9.15
N GLY A 50 8.30 -11.74 -8.02
CA GLY A 50 9.39 -10.99 -7.38
C GLY A 50 8.97 -9.59 -6.93
N GLU A 51 9.93 -8.66 -6.90
CA GLU A 51 9.69 -7.25 -6.55
C GLU A 51 8.64 -6.54 -7.43
N PRO A 52 8.52 -6.79 -8.75
CA PRO A 52 7.41 -6.28 -9.55
C PRO A 52 6.03 -6.59 -8.98
N GLY A 53 5.88 -7.75 -8.31
CA GLY A 53 4.66 -8.14 -7.62
C GLY A 53 4.28 -7.25 -6.43
N LEU A 54 5.20 -6.44 -5.92
CA LEU A 54 4.97 -5.53 -4.78
C LEU A 54 4.56 -4.13 -5.21
N ARG A 55 4.64 -3.80 -6.50
CA ARG A 55 4.20 -2.50 -7.00
C ARG A 55 2.68 -2.33 -6.84
N PRO A 56 2.20 -1.10 -6.57
CA PRO A 56 0.79 -0.79 -6.64
C PRO A 56 0.21 -1.26 -7.97
N LYS A 57 -0.98 -1.90 -7.94
CA LYS A 57 -1.70 -2.19 -9.18
C LYS A 57 -2.05 -0.85 -9.84
N PRO A 58 -1.83 -0.68 -11.16
CA PRO A 58 -2.30 0.51 -11.86
C PRO A 58 -3.79 0.67 -11.59
N GLN A 59 -4.18 1.81 -11.03
CA GLN A 59 -5.59 2.14 -10.89
C GLN A 59 -6.00 2.95 -12.13
N PRO A 60 -7.19 2.69 -12.70
CA PRO A 60 -7.72 3.57 -13.72
C PRO A 60 -7.83 4.99 -13.16
N ALA A 61 -7.61 5.99 -14.01
CA ALA A 61 -7.80 7.38 -13.63
C ALA A 61 -9.23 7.56 -13.13
N ARG A 62 -9.38 7.89 -11.84
CA ARG A 62 -10.70 8.14 -11.27
C ARG A 62 -11.12 9.55 -11.69
N PRO A 63 -12.38 9.76 -12.15
CA PRO A 63 -12.88 11.10 -12.39
C PRO A 63 -12.73 11.95 -11.13
N SER A 64 -12.41 13.23 -11.32
CA SER A 64 -12.26 14.19 -10.23
C SER A 64 -13.51 14.16 -9.36
N ARG A 65 -13.32 14.00 -8.05
CA ARG A 65 -14.38 14.16 -7.04
C ARG A 65 -14.39 15.57 -6.46
N GLN A 66 -13.75 16.53 -7.13
CA GLN A 66 -13.84 17.93 -6.71
C GLN A 66 -15.31 18.34 -6.72
N LEU A 67 -15.75 18.83 -5.58
CA LEU A 67 -17.06 19.45 -5.47
C LEU A 67 -17.07 20.70 -6.35
N PRO A 68 -18.21 21.03 -6.98
CA PRO A 68 -18.31 22.28 -7.72
C PRO A 68 -18.01 23.46 -6.77
N PRO A 69 -17.31 24.51 -7.22
CA PRO A 69 -16.93 25.66 -6.40
C PRO A 69 -18.05 26.19 -5.48
N PRO A 70 -19.31 26.40 -5.95
CA PRO A 70 -20.38 26.90 -5.08
C PRO A 70 -20.69 25.98 -3.88
N LEU A 71 -20.44 24.68 -4.01
CA LEU A 71 -20.69 23.69 -2.96
C LEU A 71 -19.52 23.62 -1.97
N VAL A 72 -18.31 23.99 -2.40
CA VAL A 72 -17.16 24.18 -1.51
C VAL A 72 -17.35 25.45 -0.68
N ASP A 73 -17.77 26.54 -1.32
CA ASP A 73 -17.98 27.84 -0.66
C ASP A 73 -19.05 27.72 0.44
N ALA A 74 -20.14 26.97 0.19
CA ALA A 74 -21.20 26.74 1.17
C ALA A 74 -20.80 25.85 2.38
N ILE A 75 -19.70 25.09 2.30
CA ILE A 75 -19.18 24.27 3.41
C ILE A 75 -18.23 25.08 4.30
N LEU A 76 -17.55 26.07 3.74
CA LEU A 76 -16.51 26.86 4.40
C LEU A 76 -17.04 28.16 5.03
N SER A 77 -18.29 28.55 4.71
CA SER A 77 -19.03 29.65 5.33
C SER A 77 -19.73 29.20 6.62
#